data_AF-A0A7S4CSL4-F1
#
_entry.id   AF-A0A7S4CSL4-F1
#
_cell.length_a   1.000
_cell.length_b   1.000
_cell.length_c   1.000
_cell.angle_alpha   90.00
_cell.angle_beta   90.00
_cell.angle_gamma   90.00
#
_symmetry.space_group_name_H-M   'P 1'
#
loop_
_entity.id
_entity.type
_entity.pdbx_description
1 polymer ?
#
loop_
_entity_poly.entity_id
_entity_poly.type
_entity_poly.pdbx_seq_one_letter_code
_entity_poly.pdbx_strand_id
1 'polypeptide(L)'
;MAFYVDKDGARRTLSSYRDRSHDDLVGDSEFYTALVKAPIQKVFRFTFCRALGKDKIQHAFESALLTRLRGDDANAAAKQLIDKFVPGPGFNTDEVACLVFHADGKTIEALHQLGGQPEPVKVARVESGGE
;
A
#
# COMPACT_ATOMS: atom_id res chain seq x y z
N MET A 1 8.64 -4.60 6.46
CA MET A 1 7.44 -4.44 5.60
C MET A 1 7.20 -5.75 4.89
N ALA A 2 5.95 -6.15 4.72
CA ALA A 2 5.56 -7.30 3.91
C ALA A 2 4.56 -6.87 2.84
N PHE A 3 4.60 -7.51 1.67
CA PHE A 3 3.69 -7.28 0.56
C PHE A 3 2.95 -8.58 0.25
N TYR A 4 1.62 -8.54 0.31
CA TYR A 4 0.76 -9.68 0.04
C TYR A 4 -0.09 -9.41 -1.20
N VAL A 5 -0.39 -10.47 -1.93
CA VAL A 5 -1.25 -10.41 -3.12
C VAL A 5 -2.22 -11.57 -3.10
N ASP A 6 -3.38 -11.39 -3.74
CA ASP A 6 -4.27 -12.52 -4.05
C ASP A 6 -3.52 -13.53 -4.94
N LYS A 7 -3.25 -14.71 -4.39
CA LYS A 7 -2.51 -15.79 -5.06
C LYS A 7 -3.18 -16.21 -6.36
N ASP A 8 -4.50 -16.39 -6.36
CA ASP A 8 -5.21 -16.89 -7.52
C ASP A 8 -5.37 -15.82 -8.59
N GLY A 9 -5.63 -14.57 -8.19
CA GLY A 9 -5.58 -13.41 -9.05
C GLY A 9 -4.22 -13.26 -9.73
N ALA A 10 -3.14 -13.21 -8.94
CA ALA A 10 -1.78 -13.05 -9.44
C ALA A 10 -1.39 -14.15 -10.43
N ARG A 11 -1.72 -15.41 -10.13
CA ARG A 11 -1.46 -16.54 -11.03
C ARG A 11 -2.14 -16.37 -12.40
N ARG A 12 -3.35 -15.83 -12.45
CA ARG A 12 -4.08 -15.58 -13.70
C ARG A 12 -3.50 -14.38 -14.45
N THR A 13 -3.34 -13.25 -13.77
CA THR A 13 -2.97 -11.97 -14.38
C THR A 13 -1.50 -11.90 -14.79
N LEU A 14 -0.62 -12.64 -14.12
CA LEU A 14 0.83 -12.68 -14.39
C LEU A 14 1.26 -13.99 -15.05
N SER A 15 0.34 -14.66 -15.74
CA SER A 15 0.57 -15.97 -16.35
C SER A 15 1.70 -15.97 -17.39
N SER A 16 1.98 -14.85 -18.04
CA SER A 16 3.10 -14.67 -18.97
C SER A 16 4.49 -14.75 -18.32
N TYR A 17 4.57 -14.69 -16.97
CA TYR A 17 5.83 -14.74 -16.22
C TYR A 17 6.06 -16.09 -15.52
N ARG A 18 5.17 -17.08 -15.70
CA ARG A 18 5.13 -18.32 -14.90
C ARG A 18 6.42 -19.13 -14.91
N ASP A 19 7.07 -19.23 -16.06
CA ASP A 19 8.25 -20.09 -16.25
C ASP A 19 9.58 -19.33 -16.13
N ARG A 20 9.52 -18.07 -15.71
CA ARG A 20 10.71 -17.25 -15.49
C ARG A 20 11.32 -17.52 -14.13
N SER A 21 12.64 -17.53 -14.07
CA SER A 21 13.35 -17.74 -12.82
C SER A 21 13.21 -16.53 -11.89
N HIS A 22 13.52 -16.71 -10.61
CA HIS A 22 13.55 -15.61 -9.65
C HIS A 22 14.54 -14.51 -10.09
N ASP A 23 15.73 -14.91 -10.52
CA ASP A 23 16.81 -13.99 -10.91
C ASP A 23 16.42 -13.17 -12.16
N ASP A 24 15.64 -13.76 -13.07
CA ASP A 24 15.11 -13.03 -14.24
C ASP A 24 14.03 -12.01 -13.86
N LEU A 25 13.27 -12.26 -12.79
CA LEU A 25 12.15 -11.41 -12.39
C LEU A 25 12.57 -10.30 -11.44
N VAL A 26 13.57 -10.53 -10.59
CA VAL A 26 13.97 -9.55 -9.57
C VAL A 26 14.45 -8.23 -10.16
N GLY A 27 15.08 -8.28 -11.35
CA GLY A 27 15.55 -7.11 -12.10
C GLY A 27 14.57 -6.60 -13.16
N ASP A 28 13.41 -7.25 -13.34
CA ASP A 28 12.50 -6.94 -14.43
C ASP A 28 11.46 -5.89 -14.02
N SER A 29 11.63 -4.66 -14.53
CA SER A 29 10.72 -3.54 -14.29
C SER A 29 9.33 -3.73 -14.93
N GLU A 30 9.22 -4.48 -16.04
CA GLU A 30 7.95 -4.77 -16.68
C GLU A 30 7.12 -5.73 -15.83
N PHE A 31 7.76 -6.74 -15.22
CA PHE A 31 7.11 -7.62 -14.26
C PHE A 31 6.48 -6.83 -13.10
N TYR A 32 7.23 -5.94 -12.45
CA TYR A 32 6.68 -5.13 -11.36
C TYR A 32 5.60 -4.16 -11.83
N THR A 33 5.73 -3.61 -13.04
CA THR A 33 4.68 -2.78 -13.64
C THR A 33 3.39 -3.57 -13.84
N ALA A 34 3.48 -4.80 -14.37
CA ALA A 34 2.35 -5.69 -14.53
C ALA A 34 1.74 -6.09 -13.17
N LEU A 35 2.58 -6.42 -12.18
CA LEU A 35 2.15 -6.76 -10.83
C LEU A 35 1.39 -5.62 -10.15
N VAL A 36 1.89 -4.38 -10.25
CA VAL A 36 1.24 -3.20 -9.66
C VAL A 36 -0.09 -2.90 -10.36
N LYS A 37 -0.14 -2.99 -11.69
CA LYS A 37 -1.35 -2.69 -12.49
C LYS A 37 -2.38 -3.81 -12.52
N ALA A 38 -2.02 -5.04 -12.15
CA ALA A 38 -2.93 -6.17 -12.20
C ALA A 38 -4.21 -5.91 -11.36
N PRO A 39 -5.42 -6.24 -11.84
CA PRO A 39 -6.68 -6.05 -11.11
C PRO A 39 -6.86 -7.14 -10.04
N ILE A 40 -5.98 -7.12 -9.05
CA ILE A 40 -5.92 -8.08 -7.94
C ILE A 40 -5.76 -7.31 -6.63
N GLN A 41 -6.27 -7.87 -5.54
CA GLN A 41 -6.07 -7.27 -4.22
C GLN A 41 -4.59 -7.33 -3.83
N LYS A 42 -4.08 -6.24 -3.26
CA LYS A 42 -2.70 -6.11 -2.78
C LYS A 42 -2.70 -5.50 -1.40
N VAL A 43 -1.86 -5.99 -0.50
CA VAL A 43 -1.77 -5.49 0.87
C VAL A 43 -0.32 -5.17 1.21
N PHE A 44 -0.04 -3.92 1.54
CA PHE A 44 1.21 -3.53 2.17
C PHE A 44 1.02 -3.54 3.67
N ARG A 45 1.76 -4.42 4.37
CA ARG A 45 1.76 -4.52 5.83
C ARG A 45 3.05 -3.93 6.40
N PHE A 46 2.89 -2.87 7.16
CA PHE A 46 3.96 -2.19 7.88
C PHE A 46 3.92 -2.64 9.34
N THR A 47 5.04 -3.16 9.84
CA THR A 47 5.23 -3.45 11.27
C THR A 47 6.32 -2.53 11.78
N PHE A 48 5.99 -1.75 12.80
CA PHE A 48 6.87 -0.71 13.30
C PHE A 48 7.77 -1.27 14.38
N CYS A 49 9.06 -1.46 14.09
CA CYS A 49 10.05 -1.95 15.06
C CYS A 49 10.50 -0.89 16.07
N ARG A 50 10.04 0.36 15.92
CA ARG A 50 10.27 1.48 16.81
C ARG A 50 9.14 2.49 16.65
N ALA A 51 8.92 3.31 17.67
CA ALA A 51 8.02 4.44 17.57
C ALA A 51 8.48 5.44 16.48
N LEU A 52 7.53 5.90 15.66
CA LEU A 52 7.74 6.89 14.63
C LEU A 52 6.66 7.97 14.75
N GLY A 53 7.09 9.23 14.95
CA GLY A 53 6.19 10.37 15.02
C GLY A 53 5.52 10.66 13.67
N LYS A 54 4.30 11.21 13.74
CA LYS A 54 3.44 11.53 12.59
C LYS A 54 4.18 12.26 11.47
N ASP A 55 4.81 13.38 11.76
CA ASP A 55 5.44 14.26 10.76
C ASP A 55 6.48 13.52 9.91
N LYS A 56 7.28 12.66 10.55
CA LYS A 56 8.30 11.86 9.88
C LYS A 56 7.68 10.86 8.91
N ILE A 57 6.57 10.23 9.28
CA ILE A 57 5.88 9.25 8.45
C ILE A 57 5.19 9.96 7.29
N GLN A 58 4.45 11.04 7.58
CA GLN A 58 3.75 11.82 6.56
C GLN A 58 4.73 12.34 5.52
N HIS A 59 5.84 12.96 5.94
CA HIS A 59 6.85 13.45 5.01
C HIS A 59 7.47 12.33 4.14
N ALA A 60 7.68 11.14 4.70
CA ALA A 60 8.18 9.99 3.95
C ALA A 60 7.18 9.51 2.89
N PHE A 61 5.88 9.47 3.21
CA PHE A 61 4.85 9.13 2.23
C PHE A 61 4.67 10.23 1.18
N GLU A 62 4.64 11.49 1.58
CA GLU A 62 4.48 12.62 0.67
C GLU A 62 5.63 12.69 -0.35
N SER A 63 6.88 12.60 0.11
CA SER A 63 8.05 12.63 -0.77
C SER A 63 8.07 11.46 -1.76
N ALA A 64 7.62 10.27 -1.33
CA ALA A 64 7.56 9.10 -2.19
C ALA A 64 6.37 9.11 -3.15
N LEU A 65 5.21 9.63 -2.75
CA LEU A 65 3.96 9.50 -3.51
C LEU A 65 3.68 10.71 -4.38
N LEU A 66 3.77 11.93 -3.82
CA LEU A 66 3.39 13.16 -4.52
C LEU A 66 4.30 13.45 -5.73
N THR A 67 5.56 12.99 -5.68
CA THR A 67 6.50 13.11 -6.81
C THR A 67 6.13 12.23 -8.01
N ARG A 68 5.24 11.25 -7.83
CA ARG A 68 4.81 10.29 -8.86
C ARG A 68 3.41 10.57 -9.39
N LEU A 69 2.64 11.42 -8.72
CA LEU A 69 1.29 11.79 -9.11
C LEU A 69 1.30 13.02 -10.02
N ARG A 70 0.37 13.06 -10.97
CA ARG A 70 0.16 14.20 -11.87
C ARG A 70 -1.24 14.73 -11.65
N GLY A 71 -1.37 16.05 -11.49
CA GLY A 71 -2.64 16.73 -11.30
C GLY A 71 -2.98 16.98 -9.83
N ASP A 72 -3.68 18.09 -9.59
CA ASP A 72 -3.99 18.58 -8.25
C ASP A 72 -4.96 17.68 -7.50
N ASP A 73 -5.93 17.08 -8.20
CA ASP A 73 -6.91 16.17 -7.60
C ASP A 73 -6.27 14.88 -7.08
N ALA A 74 -5.33 14.30 -7.84
CA ALA A 74 -4.58 13.13 -7.42
C ALA A 74 -3.72 13.43 -6.18
N ASN A 75 -3.08 14.60 -6.15
CA ASN A 75 -2.30 15.07 -5.01
C ASN A 75 -3.17 15.29 -3.77
N ALA A 76 -4.36 15.88 -3.93
CA ALA A 76 -5.29 16.09 -2.82
C ALA A 76 -5.80 14.76 -2.24
N ALA A 77 -6.21 13.81 -3.09
CA ALA A 77 -6.63 12.48 -2.67
C ALA A 77 -5.52 11.72 -1.94
N ALA A 78 -4.28 11.81 -2.43
CA ALA A 78 -3.11 11.22 -1.79
C ALA A 78 -2.83 11.81 -0.40
N LYS A 79 -2.88 13.14 -0.25
CA LYS A 79 -2.75 13.80 1.06
C LYS A 79 -3.84 13.36 2.02
N GLN A 80 -5.09 13.30 1.57
CA GLN A 80 -6.20 12.82 2.38
C GLN A 80 -6.00 11.38 2.85
N LEU A 81 -5.48 10.50 1.98
CA LEU A 81 -5.15 9.12 2.36
C LEU A 81 -4.03 9.09 3.41
N ILE A 82 -2.96 9.87 3.23
CA ILE A 82 -1.83 9.94 4.17
C ILE A 82 -2.29 10.46 5.54
N ASP A 83 -3.08 11.53 5.58
CA ASP A 83 -3.62 12.10 6.81
C ASP A 83 -4.50 11.12 7.58
N LYS A 84 -5.28 10.31 6.86
CA LYS A 84 -6.14 9.29 7.48
C LYS A 84 -5.38 8.03 7.88
N PHE A 85 -4.33 7.67 7.15
CA PHE A 85 -3.53 6.48 7.41
C PHE A 85 -2.63 6.66 8.64
N VAL A 86 -2.05 7.86 8.83
CA VAL A 86 -1.11 8.13 9.93
C VAL A 86 -1.88 8.67 11.14
N PRO A 87 -1.95 7.93 12.26
CA PRO A 87 -2.63 8.41 13.47
C PRO A 87 -1.94 9.65 14.04
N GLY A 88 -2.69 10.45 14.83
CA GLY A 88 -2.24 11.73 15.40
C GLY A 88 -0.83 11.71 16.03
N PRO A 89 -0.50 10.77 16.93
CA PRO A 89 0.85 10.68 17.51
C PRO A 89 1.87 9.97 16.61
N GLY A 90 1.45 9.36 15.51
CA GLY A 90 2.23 8.39 14.74
C GLY A 90 2.09 6.97 15.28
N PHE A 91 3.00 6.08 14.87
CA PHE A 91 2.92 4.65 15.22
C PHE A 91 3.88 4.32 16.36
N ASN A 92 3.44 3.45 17.28
CA ASN A 92 4.30 2.90 18.33
C ASN A 92 5.04 1.64 17.88
N THR A 93 5.99 1.18 18.70
CA THR A 93 6.63 -0.12 18.53
C THR A 93 5.59 -1.24 18.55
N ASP A 94 5.79 -2.24 17.70
CA ASP A 94 4.96 -3.43 17.50
C ASP A 94 3.55 -3.18 16.95
N GLU A 95 3.20 -1.92 16.67
CA GLU A 95 1.99 -1.62 15.91
C GLU A 95 2.12 -2.06 14.45
N VAL A 96 0.96 -2.34 13.85
CA VAL A 96 0.87 -2.77 12.47
C VAL A 96 -0.11 -1.88 11.72
N ALA A 97 0.30 -1.36 10.58
CA ALA A 97 -0.58 -0.64 9.67
C ALA A 97 -0.64 -1.35 8.33
N CYS A 98 -1.82 -1.40 7.71
CA CYS A 98 -2.03 -2.02 6.42
C CYS A 98 -2.63 -1.01 5.44
N LEU A 99 -2.11 -1.00 4.21
CA LEU A 99 -2.77 -0.40 3.04
C LEU A 99 -3.26 -1.51 2.13
N VAL A 100 -4.57 -1.60 1.96
CA VAL A 100 -5.25 -2.60 1.14
C VAL A 100 -5.73 -1.92 -0.14
N PHE A 101 -5.13 -2.30 -1.26
CA PHE A 101 -5.56 -1.91 -2.60
C PHE A 101 -6.50 -3.00 -3.12
N HIS A 102 -7.75 -2.64 -3.40
CA HIS A 102 -8.74 -3.57 -3.89
C HIS A 102 -8.55 -3.88 -5.38
N ALA A 103 -9.15 -4.98 -5.84
CA ALA A 103 -9.05 -5.43 -7.23
C ALA A 103 -9.74 -4.49 -8.23
N ASP A 104 -10.62 -3.60 -7.76
CA ASP A 104 -11.31 -2.58 -8.57
C ASP A 104 -10.38 -1.47 -9.07
N GLY A 105 -9.14 -1.39 -8.55
CA GLY A 105 -8.15 -0.38 -8.91
C GLY A 105 -8.46 1.02 -8.38
N LYS A 106 -9.54 1.20 -7.62
CA LYS A 106 -10.05 2.50 -7.17
C LYS A 106 -10.14 2.62 -5.65
N THR A 107 -10.39 1.50 -4.96
CA THR A 107 -10.56 1.50 -3.51
C THR A 107 -9.25 1.22 -2.80
N ILE A 108 -8.91 2.09 -1.85
CA ILE A 108 -7.82 1.90 -0.90
C ILE A 108 -8.40 1.92 0.51
N GLU A 109 -8.04 0.92 1.32
CA GLU A 109 -8.39 0.87 2.74
C GLU A 109 -7.15 0.89 3.62
N ALA A 110 -7.23 1.67 4.69
CA ALA A 110 -6.22 1.78 5.73
C ALA A 110 -6.72 1.04 6.98
N LEU A 111 -5.92 0.10 7.47
CA LEU A 111 -6.17 -0.64 8.71
C LEU A 111 -5.03 -0.40 9.69
N HIS A 112 -5.34 -0.38 10.99
CA HIS A 112 -4.36 -0.21 12.07
C HIS A 112 -4.64 -1.20 13.19
N GLN A 113 -3.63 -1.93 13.60
CA GLN A 113 -3.64 -2.85 14.73
C GLN A 113 -2.67 -2.31 15.77
N LEU A 114 -3.20 -2.04 16.96
CA LEU A 114 -2.41 -1.61 18.11
C LEU A 114 -1.58 -2.79 18.64
N GLY A 115 -0.42 -2.50 19.23
CA GLY A 115 0.44 -3.52 19.83
C GLY A 115 -0.32 -4.37 20.85
N GLY A 116 -0.23 -5.69 20.72
CA GLY A 116 -0.91 -6.65 21.59
C GLY A 116 -2.41 -6.84 21.35
N GLN A 117 -3.02 -6.12 20.39
CA GLN A 117 -4.40 -6.37 19.98
C GLN A 117 -4.46 -7.44 18.88
N PRO A 118 -5.46 -8.35 18.90
CA PRO A 118 -5.53 -9.45 17.94
C PRO A 118 -5.98 -9.00 16.54
N GLU A 119 -6.86 -7.99 16.46
CA GLU A 119 -7.54 -7.60 15.22
C GLU A 119 -7.20 -6.17 14.79
N PRO A 120 -7.00 -5.93 13.48
CA PRO A 120 -6.86 -4.58 12.94
C PRO A 120 -8.21 -3.85 12.90
N VAL A 121 -8.20 -2.56 13.21
CA VAL A 121 -9.34 -1.66 13.07
C VAL A 121 -9.23 -0.89 11.76
N LYS A 122 -10.35 -0.76 11.04
CA LYS A 122 -10.42 0.07 9.84
C LYS A 122 -10.36 1.54 10.21
N VAL A 123 -9.34 2.24 9.71
CA VAL A 123 -9.11 3.66 9.99
C VAL A 123 -9.64 4.54 8.86
N ALA A 124 -9.52 4.08 7.61
CA ALA A 124 -10.08 4.80 6.48
C ALA A 124 -10.38 3.93 5.27
N ARG A 125 -11.28 4.46 4.43
CA ARG A 125 -11.52 4.02 3.05
C ARG A 125 -11.49 5.27 2.18
N VAL A 126 -10.77 5.19 1.07
CA VAL A 126 -10.68 6.23 0.06
C VAL A 126 -10.97 5.57 -1.28
N GLU A 127 -11.84 6.18 -2.07
CA GLU A 127 -12.10 5.78 -3.44
C GLU A 127 -11.52 6.88 -4.33
N SER A 128 -10.55 6.52 -5.17
CA SER A 128 -9.98 7.48 -6.11
C SER A 128 -10.98 7.70 -7.25
N GLY A 129 -11.39 8.95 -7.49
CA GLY A 129 -12.26 9.35 -8.60
C GLY A 129 -11.63 9.31 -9.99
N GLY A 130 -10.51 8.60 -10.18
CA GLY A 130 -9.75 8.57 -11.43
C GLY A 130 -10.17 7.44 -12.37
N GLU A 131 -10.57 7.81 -13.58
CA GLU A 131 -10.41 7.00 -14.81
C GLU A 131 -9.00 7.18 -15.38
#